data_AF-A0A0L6UG06-F1
#
_entry.id   AF-A0A0L6UG06-F1
#
_cell.length_a   1.000
_cell.length_b   1.000
_cell.length_c   1.000
_cell.angle_alpha   90.00
_cell.angle_beta   90.00
_cell.angle_gamma   90.00
#
_symmetry.space_group_name_H-M   'P 1'
#
loop_
_entity.id
_entity.type
_entity.pdbx_description
1 polymer ?
#
loop_
_entity_poly.entity_id
_entity_poly.type
_entity_poly.pdbx_seq_one_letter_code
_entity_poly.pdbx_strand_id
1 'polypeptide(L)'
;MAPPIPPTPPDPKATASNAPPEDAMETEHSPLPHVPSVFLTFLASVIGNPSNRAPNGTLHINPNSLSVIQQMMAAEATRLAQMDKRMDQMAKLLETFKARLGSLENACGLVATRKPAGTSTGQKSYAGATG
;
A
#
# COMPACT_ATOMS: atom_id res chain seq x y z
N MET A 1 -10.33 15.12 57.04
CA MET A 1 -10.32 15.17 55.56
C MET A 1 -8.96 14.66 55.09
N ALA A 2 -8.93 13.57 54.32
CA ALA A 2 -7.69 12.96 53.82
C ALA A 2 -7.48 13.33 52.33
N PRO A 3 -6.24 13.52 51.85
CA PRO A 3 -5.97 13.85 50.46
C PRO A 3 -6.10 12.61 49.54
N PRO A 4 -6.36 12.79 48.23
CA PRO A 4 -6.48 11.69 47.28
C PRO A 4 -5.11 11.07 46.97
N ILE A 5 -5.09 9.75 46.79
CA ILE A 5 -3.90 8.97 46.43
C ILE A 5 -3.59 9.18 44.93
N PRO A 6 -2.33 9.48 44.54
CA PRO A 6 -1.95 9.59 43.14
C PRO A 6 -1.89 8.21 42.44
N PRO A 7 -2.15 8.14 41.12
CA PRO A 7 -2.08 6.88 40.38
C PRO A 7 -0.64 6.38 40.26
N THR A 8 -0.46 5.07 40.44
CA THR A 8 0.82 4.37 40.32
C THR A 8 1.29 4.31 38.86
N PRO A 9 2.56 4.60 38.55
CA PRO A 9 3.09 4.44 37.19
C PRO A 9 3.29 2.95 36.83
N PRO A 10 3.20 2.57 35.53
CA PRO A 10 3.44 1.20 35.10
C PRO A 10 4.94 0.85 35.18
N ASP A 11 5.23 -0.34 35.73
CA ASP A 11 6.58 -0.87 35.94
C ASP A 11 7.24 -1.27 34.60
N PRO A 12 8.48 -0.83 34.30
CA PRO A 12 9.11 -1.02 32.99
C PRO A 12 9.90 -2.33 32.81
N LYS A 13 9.76 -3.34 33.69
CA LYS A 13 10.56 -4.57 33.60
C LYS A 13 9.83 -5.85 34.06
N ALA A 14 9.18 -6.51 33.13
CA ALA A 14 9.00 -7.95 33.05
C ALA A 14 8.66 -8.26 31.58
N THR A 15 9.38 -9.02 30.77
CA THR A 15 10.27 -10.15 31.00
C THR A 15 11.18 -10.26 29.77
N ALA A 16 12.46 -10.57 30.00
CA ALA A 16 13.39 -10.91 28.93
C ALA A 16 13.10 -12.33 28.40
N SER A 17 13.01 -12.48 27.09
CA SER A 17 13.32 -13.73 26.39
C SER A 17 13.96 -13.40 25.06
N ASN A 18 15.29 -13.57 24.99
CA ASN A 18 16.06 -13.49 23.76
C ASN A 18 15.89 -14.81 22.99
N ALA A 19 15.43 -14.72 21.74
CA ALA A 19 15.66 -15.71 20.69
C ALA A 19 15.71 -14.99 19.31
N PRO A 20 16.49 -15.50 18.33
CA PRO A 20 17.11 -14.76 17.22
C PRO A 20 16.19 -14.56 16.00
N PRO A 21 16.59 -13.79 14.95
CA PRO A 21 15.67 -13.35 13.90
C PRO A 21 15.42 -14.49 12.94
N GLU A 22 14.21 -15.04 12.96
CA GLU A 22 13.73 -15.85 11.86
C GLU A 22 13.29 -14.87 10.77
N ASP A 23 14.00 -14.90 9.64
CA ASP A 23 13.65 -14.31 8.35
C ASP A 23 12.28 -14.82 7.89
N ALA A 24 11.22 -14.41 8.59
CA ALA A 24 9.87 -14.49 8.12
C ALA A 24 9.62 -13.17 7.39
N MET A 25 9.99 -13.13 6.11
CA MET A 25 9.25 -12.31 5.17
C MET A 25 7.83 -12.88 5.10
N GLU A 26 7.04 -12.65 6.16
CA GLU A 26 5.59 -12.66 6.07
C GLU A 26 5.29 -11.56 5.07
N THR A 27 5.20 -12.00 3.82
CA THR A 27 4.53 -11.27 2.78
C THR A 27 3.09 -11.28 3.24
N GLU A 28 2.76 -10.32 4.12
CA GLU A 28 1.41 -9.89 4.42
C GLU A 28 0.83 -9.53 3.05
N HIS A 29 0.28 -10.54 2.39
CA HIS A 29 -0.61 -10.43 1.26
C HIS A 29 -1.83 -9.74 1.81
N SER A 30 -1.72 -8.42 2.03
CA SER A 30 -2.82 -7.56 2.31
C SER A 30 -3.80 -7.84 1.17
N PRO A 31 -4.93 -8.53 1.44
CA PRO A 31 -5.84 -8.87 0.37
C PRO A 31 -6.29 -7.53 -0.17
N LEU A 32 -5.97 -7.25 -1.43
CA LEU A 32 -6.57 -6.12 -2.14
C LEU A 32 -8.05 -6.12 -1.78
N PRO A 33 -8.65 -4.97 -1.40
CA PRO A 33 -10.06 -4.94 -1.02
C PRO A 33 -10.86 -5.54 -2.16
N HIS A 34 -11.29 -6.79 -1.98
CA HIS A 34 -12.02 -7.53 -2.99
C HIS A 34 -13.42 -6.95 -2.97
N VAL A 35 -13.63 -5.90 -3.75
CA VAL A 35 -14.97 -5.36 -3.94
C VAL A 35 -15.70 -6.35 -4.84
N PRO A 36 -16.69 -7.11 -4.34
CA PRO A 36 -17.38 -8.10 -5.14
C PRO A 36 -18.10 -7.40 -6.29
N SER A 37 -17.99 -7.97 -7.49
CA SER A 37 -18.70 -7.47 -8.66
C SER A 37 -20.19 -7.76 -8.50
N VAL A 38 -20.99 -6.70 -8.29
CA VAL A 38 -22.45 -6.79 -8.19
C VAL A 38 -23.06 -7.44 -9.43
N PHE A 39 -22.49 -7.17 -10.61
CA PHE A 39 -22.89 -7.80 -11.87
C PHE A 39 -22.67 -9.31 -11.85
N LEU A 40 -21.50 -9.78 -11.40
CA LEU A 40 -21.24 -11.23 -11.31
C LEU A 40 -22.13 -11.90 -10.27
N THR A 41 -22.38 -11.25 -9.12
CA THR A 41 -23.33 -11.76 -8.11
C THR A 41 -24.73 -11.89 -8.68
N PHE A 42 -25.20 -10.88 -9.43
CA PHE A 42 -26.49 -10.92 -10.10
C PHE A 42 -26.56 -12.03 -11.15
N LEU A 43 -25.55 -12.14 -12.03
CA LEU A 43 -25.49 -13.20 -13.03
C LEU A 43 -25.47 -14.59 -12.41
N ALA A 44 -24.70 -14.79 -11.34
CA ALA A 44 -24.67 -16.05 -10.61
C ALA A 44 -26.06 -16.40 -10.08
N SER A 45 -26.80 -15.42 -9.56
CA SER A 45 -28.20 -15.61 -9.14
C SER A 45 -29.12 -15.98 -10.29
N VAL A 46 -28.98 -15.37 -11.47
CA VAL A 46 -29.81 -15.66 -12.64
C VAL A 46 -29.54 -17.07 -13.16
N ILE A 47 -28.27 -17.48 -13.26
CA ILE A 47 -27.84 -18.78 -13.80
C ILE A 47 -28.12 -19.92 -12.80
N GLY A 48 -28.02 -19.62 -11.50
CA GLY A 48 -28.28 -20.55 -10.41
C GLY A 48 -29.76 -20.78 -10.13
N ASN A 49 -30.66 -19.92 -10.65
CA ASN A 49 -32.09 -20.06 -10.42
C ASN A 49 -32.68 -21.23 -11.23
N PRO A 50 -33.22 -22.28 -10.59
CA PRO A 50 -33.82 -23.42 -11.29
C PRO A 50 -35.06 -23.03 -12.09
N SER A 51 -35.78 -21.98 -11.71
CA SER A 51 -36.93 -21.46 -12.46
C SER A 51 -36.54 -20.90 -13.83
N ASN A 52 -35.26 -20.57 -14.03
CA ASN A 52 -34.73 -20.15 -15.32
C ASN A 52 -34.24 -21.34 -16.15
N ARG A 53 -34.44 -22.59 -15.74
CA ARG A 53 -33.99 -23.78 -16.48
C ARG A 53 -35.16 -24.56 -17.03
N ALA A 54 -35.06 -24.96 -18.29
CA ALA A 54 -35.94 -25.95 -18.88
C ALA A 54 -35.60 -27.37 -18.36
N PRO A 55 -36.51 -28.36 -18.50
CA PRO A 55 -36.28 -29.73 -18.03
C PRO A 55 -35.05 -30.42 -18.63
N ASN A 56 -34.60 -29.97 -19.80
CA ASN A 56 -33.39 -30.43 -20.48
C ASN A 56 -32.10 -29.72 -20.00
N GLY A 57 -32.21 -28.83 -19.00
CA GLY A 57 -31.10 -28.04 -18.47
C GLY A 57 -30.77 -26.77 -19.25
N THR A 58 -31.48 -26.47 -20.35
CA THR A 58 -31.27 -25.22 -21.10
C THR A 58 -31.69 -24.02 -20.26
N LEU A 59 -30.84 -22.99 -20.20
CA LEU A 59 -31.15 -21.72 -19.54
C LEU A 59 -32.13 -20.90 -20.40
N HIS A 60 -33.29 -20.60 -19.84
CA HIS A 60 -34.32 -19.76 -20.45
C HIS A 60 -34.33 -18.40 -19.77
N ILE A 61 -33.78 -17.39 -20.46
CA ILE A 61 -33.73 -16.01 -19.98
C ILE A 61 -34.87 -15.22 -20.62
N ASN A 62 -35.72 -14.61 -19.79
CA ASN A 62 -36.74 -13.70 -20.26
C ASN A 62 -36.10 -12.47 -20.95
N PRO A 63 -36.59 -12.01 -22.12
CA PRO A 63 -36.13 -10.78 -22.77
C PRO A 63 -35.98 -9.54 -21.85
N ASN A 64 -36.89 -9.38 -20.88
CA ASN A 64 -36.80 -8.29 -19.91
C ASN A 64 -35.56 -8.42 -19.01
N SER A 65 -35.28 -9.64 -18.53
CA SER A 65 -34.08 -9.93 -17.74
C SER A 65 -32.81 -9.79 -18.57
N LEU A 66 -32.87 -10.13 -19.87
CA LEU A 66 -31.74 -9.95 -20.79
C LEU A 66 -31.36 -8.47 -20.94
N SER A 67 -32.34 -7.58 -21.05
CA SER A 67 -32.09 -6.12 -21.10
C SER A 67 -31.39 -5.62 -19.84
N VAL A 68 -31.83 -6.08 -18.67
CA VAL A 68 -31.18 -5.75 -17.38
C VAL A 68 -29.74 -6.27 -17.33
N ILE A 69 -29.50 -7.52 -17.75
CA ILE A 69 -28.16 -8.10 -17.84
C ILE A 69 -27.25 -7.24 -18.72
N GLN A 70 -27.73 -6.81 -19.88
CA GLN A 70 -26.96 -5.96 -20.80
C GLN A 70 -26.61 -4.60 -20.19
N GLN A 71 -27.56 -3.96 -19.49
CA GLN A 71 -27.34 -2.69 -18.83
C GLN A 71 -26.31 -2.81 -17.69
N MET A 72 -26.42 -3.85 -16.87
CA MET A 72 -25.46 -4.12 -15.80
C MET A 72 -24.07 -4.46 -16.34
N MET A 73 -23.99 -5.19 -17.46
CA MET A 73 -22.73 -5.49 -18.13
C MET A 73 -22.03 -4.22 -18.62
N ALA A 74 -22.78 -3.28 -19.22
CA ALA A 74 -22.24 -2.00 -19.67
C ALA A 74 -21.74 -1.13 -18.49
N ALA A 75 -22.48 -1.13 -17.38
CA ALA A 75 -22.08 -0.45 -16.16
C ALA A 75 -20.80 -1.06 -15.57
N GLU A 76 -20.72 -2.40 -15.51
CA GLU A 76 -19.53 -3.09 -15.01
C GLU A 76 -18.31 -2.86 -15.90
N ALA A 77 -18.47 -2.87 -17.22
CA ALA A 77 -17.39 -2.53 -18.15
C ALA A 77 -16.86 -1.10 -17.91
N THR A 78 -17.75 -0.14 -17.69
CA THR A 78 -17.38 1.23 -17.35
C THR A 78 -16.62 1.31 -16.03
N ARG A 79 -17.10 0.59 -15.00
CA ARG A 79 -16.44 0.51 -13.69
C ARG A 79 -15.02 -0.07 -13.80
N LEU A 80 -14.85 -1.14 -14.56
CA LEU A 80 -13.55 -1.77 -14.79
C LEU A 80 -12.59 -0.83 -15.52
N ALA A 81 -13.05 -0.11 -16.55
CA ALA A 81 -12.24 0.88 -17.26
C ALA A 81 -11.78 2.04 -16.35
N GLN A 82 -12.60 2.47 -15.40
CA GLN A 82 -12.21 3.47 -14.42
C GLN A 82 -11.19 2.93 -13.40
N MET A 83 -11.32 1.66 -13.02
CA MET A 83 -10.35 1.00 -12.14
C MET A 83 -8.98 0.89 -12.79
N ASP A 84 -8.95 0.51 -14.08
CA ASP A 84 -7.74 0.43 -14.89
C ASP A 84 -7.01 1.79 -14.95
N LYS A 85 -7.74 2.87 -15.25
CA LYS A 85 -7.19 4.24 -15.23
C LYS A 85 -6.58 4.65 -13.89
N ARG A 86 -7.20 4.26 -12.77
CA ARG A 86 -6.66 4.54 -11.43
C ARG A 86 -5.40 3.71 -11.17
N MET A 87 -5.35 2.48 -11.65
CA MET A 87 -4.17 1.62 -11.55
C MET A 87 -2.99 2.21 -12.30
N ASP A 88 -3.21 2.71 -13.52
CA ASP A 88 -2.19 3.42 -14.30
C ASP A 88 -1.66 4.67 -13.57
N GLN A 89 -2.54 5.43 -12.91
CA GLN A 89 -2.14 6.59 -12.13
C GLN A 89 -1.28 6.19 -10.93
N MET A 90 -1.64 5.11 -10.22
CA MET A 90 -0.85 4.58 -9.11
C MET A 90 0.51 4.08 -9.58
N ALA A 91 0.57 3.38 -10.71
CA ALA A 91 1.83 2.93 -11.30
C ALA A 91 2.75 4.10 -11.65
N LYS A 92 2.21 5.16 -12.26
CA LYS A 92 2.98 6.39 -12.53
C LYS A 92 3.50 7.05 -11.26
N LEU A 93 2.68 7.10 -10.21
CA LEU A 93 3.11 7.68 -8.93
C LEU A 93 4.26 6.87 -8.32
N LEU A 94 4.18 5.54 -8.35
CA LEU A 94 5.25 4.65 -7.89
C LEU A 94 6.54 4.86 -8.69
N GLU A 95 6.46 4.97 -10.01
CA GLU A 95 7.62 5.26 -10.86
C GLU A 95 8.26 6.62 -10.52
N THR A 96 7.46 7.67 -10.32
CA THR A 96 8.00 8.97 -9.92
C THR A 96 8.65 8.93 -8.53
N PHE A 97 8.08 8.18 -7.60
CA PHE A 97 8.64 8.01 -6.26
C PHE A 97 9.98 7.26 -6.32
N LYS A 98 10.05 6.16 -7.08
CA LYS A 98 11.27 5.40 -7.32
C LYS A 98 12.36 6.26 -7.95
N ALA A 99 12.03 7.07 -8.95
CA ALA A 99 12.99 7.98 -9.58
C ALA A 99 13.55 9.02 -8.59
N ARG A 100 12.70 9.57 -7.71
CA ARG A 100 13.12 10.53 -6.69
C ARG A 100 14.01 9.89 -5.63
N LEU A 101 13.70 8.67 -5.20
CA LEU A 101 14.56 7.91 -4.27
C LEU A 101 15.93 7.64 -4.89
N GLY A 102 15.99 7.18 -6.14
CA GLY A 102 17.25 6.95 -6.83
C GLY A 102 18.07 8.24 -6.99
N SER A 103 17.43 9.37 -7.29
CA SER A 103 18.11 10.67 -7.35
C SER A 103 18.68 11.09 -5.98
N LEU A 104 17.94 10.88 -4.90
CA LEU A 104 18.39 11.16 -3.53
C LEU A 104 19.57 10.28 -3.11
N GLU A 105 19.49 8.98 -3.42
CA GLU A 105 20.57 8.03 -3.15
C GLU A 105 21.86 8.42 -3.86
N ASN A 106 21.76 8.77 -5.15
CA ASN A 106 22.90 9.27 -5.92
C ASN A 106 23.48 10.58 -5.34
N ALA A 107 22.61 11.51 -4.91
CA ALA A 107 23.05 12.76 -4.30
C ALA A 107 23.79 12.52 -2.96
N CYS A 108 23.32 11.60 -2.12
CA CYS A 108 23.99 11.23 -0.88
C CYS A 108 25.29 10.44 -1.11
N GLY A 109 25.32 9.55 -2.10
CA GLY A 109 26.53 8.80 -2.48
C GLY A 109 27.67 9.68 -3.00
N LEU A 110 27.33 10.77 -3.69
CA LEU A 110 28.29 11.80 -4.13
C LEU A 110 28.88 12.61 -2.97
N VAL A 111 28.13 12.78 -1.86
CA VAL A 111 28.63 13.45 -0.65
C VAL A 111 29.54 12.51 0.15
N ALA A 112 29.22 11.22 0.23
CA ALA A 112 30.02 10.23 0.95
C ALA A 112 31.37 9.90 0.26
N THR A 113 31.50 10.13 -1.05
CA THR A 113 32.74 9.91 -1.81
C THR A 113 33.64 11.14 -1.93
N ARG A 114 33.21 12.32 -1.44
CA ARG A 114 34.14 13.44 -1.17
C ARG A 114 34.92 13.15 0.11
N LYS A 115 35.98 12.35 0.00
CA LYS A 115 37.12 12.43 0.93
C LYS A 115 37.51 13.92 1.00
N PRO A 116 37.55 14.56 2.18
CA PRO A 116 38.02 15.93 2.27
C PRO A 116 39.48 15.92 1.87
N ALA A 117 39.77 16.29 0.63
CA ALA A 117 41.10 16.66 0.22
C ALA A 117 41.45 17.89 1.06
N GLY A 118 42.24 17.65 2.11
CA GLY A 118 42.68 18.66 3.05
C GLY A 118 43.20 19.87 2.29
N THR A 119 42.66 21.02 2.66
CA THR A 119 43.14 22.34 2.25
C THR A 119 44.55 22.54 2.79
N SER A 120 45.53 22.14 1.98
CA SER A 120 46.91 22.58 2.14
C SER A 120 47.03 23.99 1.57
N THR A 121 47.14 24.98 2.47
CA THR A 121 48.05 26.14 2.48
C THR A 121 47.35 27.42 2.94
N GLY A 122 47.81 27.92 4.08
CA GLY A 122 47.34 29.15 4.67
C GLY A 122 47.89 29.35 6.07
N GLN A 123 49.21 29.21 6.24
CA GLN A 123 49.90 29.70 7.44
C GLN A 123 49.54 31.18 7.65
N LYS A 124 48.82 31.47 8.73
CA LYS A 124 48.90 32.78 9.39
C LYS A 124 48.93 32.54 10.90
N SER A 125 50.16 32.49 11.41
CA SER A 125 50.48 32.62 12.82
C SER A 125 49.90 33.92 13.37
N TYR A 126 49.20 33.85 14.50
CA TYR A 126 49.08 34.98 15.41
C TYR A 126 49.78 34.60 16.71
N ALA A 127 50.90 35.28 16.94
CA ALA A 127 51.65 35.26 18.18
C ALA A 127 50.77 35.79 19.32
N GLY A 128 50.94 35.20 20.51
CA GLY A 128 50.25 35.61 21.72
C GLY A 128 50.62 37.03 22.17
N ALA A 129 49.71 37.63 22.92
CA ALA A 129 49.98 38.78 23.77
C ALA A 129 49.32 38.51 25.12
N THR A 130 50.13 38.08 26.08
CA THR A 130 49.86 38.20 27.51
C THR A 130 50.42 39.54 27.97
N GLY A 131 49.61 40.33 28.65
CA GLY A 131 49.98 41.58 29.32
C GLY A 131 48.81 42.11 30.12
#